data_AF-A0A536JW68-F1
#
_entry.id   AF-A0A536JW68-F1
#
_cell.length_a   1.000
_cell.length_b   1.000
_cell.length_c   1.000
_cell.angle_alpha   90.00
_cell.angle_beta   90.00
_cell.angle_gamma   90.00
#
_symmetry.space_group_name_H-M   'P 1'
#
loop_
_entity.id
_entity.type
_entity.pdbx_description
1 polymer ?
#
loop_
_entity_poly.entity_id
_entity_poly.type
_entity_poly.pdbx_seq_one_letter_code
_entity_poly.pdbx_strand_id
1 'polypeptide(L)'
;MPFDPQHFIDRFFQPFNTESRFYWPAVIAVAVSLIANVVWYNWRSRTTPPPELGVRPWAFWTNVVFLIWYLVLLRQGVSFWVIAVSMAANIALVVYVYWAYLPPREAAWERERRRQAYFPKPGRKRKRRR
;
A
#
# COMPACT_ATOMS: atom_id res chain seq x y z
N MET A 1 -4.34 36.31 18.73
CA MET A 1 -3.92 35.33 19.76
C MET A 1 -2.47 34.97 19.46
N PRO A 2 -1.53 35.11 20.41
CA PRO A 2 -0.15 34.70 20.18
C PRO A 2 -0.12 33.19 19.92
N PHE A 3 0.67 32.78 18.93
CA PHE A 3 0.80 31.37 18.54
C PHE A 3 1.56 30.65 19.65
N ASP A 4 0.87 29.86 20.46
CA ASP A 4 1.46 29.08 21.54
C ASP A 4 1.75 27.64 21.04
N PRO A 5 3.02 27.28 20.76
CA PRO A 5 3.38 25.97 20.24
C PRO A 5 3.04 24.85 21.23
N GLN A 6 3.04 25.15 22.52
CA GLN A 6 2.80 24.18 23.58
C GLN A 6 1.35 23.71 23.57
N HIS A 7 0.41 24.63 23.32
CA HIS A 7 -1.00 24.32 23.13
C HIS A 7 -1.27 23.39 21.93
N PHE A 8 -0.45 23.47 20.87
CA PHE A 8 -0.54 22.54 19.74
C PHE A 8 -0.07 21.14 20.13
N ILE A 9 1.04 21.04 20.86
CA ILE A 9 1.62 19.76 21.31
C ILE A 9 0.63 19.04 22.23
N ASP A 10 0.05 19.73 23.21
CA ASP A 10 -0.93 19.12 24.13
C ASP A 10 -2.15 18.57 23.39
N ARG A 11 -2.59 19.25 22.34
CA ARG A 11 -3.73 18.83 21.51
C ARG A 11 -3.45 17.56 20.71
N PHE A 12 -2.18 17.24 20.42
CA PHE A 12 -1.80 15.98 19.76
C PHE A 12 -1.90 14.76 20.69
N PHE A 13 -1.78 14.97 22.00
CA PHE A 13 -1.86 13.91 23.01
C PHE A 13 -3.27 13.72 23.60
N GLN A 14 -4.17 14.68 23.37
CA GLN A 14 -5.57 14.55 23.78
C GLN A 14 -6.31 13.47 22.97
N PRO A 15 -7.27 12.75 23.59
CA PRO A 15 -8.12 11.79 22.89
C PRO A 15 -8.93 12.48 21.78
N PHE A 16 -9.16 11.75 20.68
CA PHE A 16 -9.90 12.28 19.55
C PHE A 16 -11.39 12.37 19.89
N ASN A 17 -11.93 13.59 19.94
CA ASN A 17 -13.36 13.80 20.16
C ASN A 17 -14.12 13.50 18.85
N THR A 18 -15.16 12.67 18.90
CA THR A 18 -16.05 12.40 17.74
C THR A 18 -16.85 13.62 17.29
N GLU A 19 -17.05 14.61 18.17
CA GLU A 19 -17.63 15.92 17.84
C GLU A 19 -16.61 16.88 17.21
N SER A 20 -15.34 16.45 17.11
CA SER A 20 -14.32 17.22 16.42
C SER A 20 -14.67 17.36 14.95
N ARG A 21 -14.59 18.60 14.45
CA ARG A 21 -14.66 18.93 13.01
C ARG A 21 -13.68 18.13 12.14
N PHE A 22 -12.69 17.47 12.74
CA PHE A 22 -11.69 16.64 12.06
C PHE A 22 -12.08 15.16 11.93
N TYR A 23 -13.12 14.69 12.63
CA TYR A 23 -13.55 13.29 12.59
C TYR A 23 -14.08 12.88 11.21
N TRP A 24 -15.07 13.61 10.68
CA TRP A 24 -15.64 13.32 9.37
C TRP A 24 -14.62 13.41 8.22
N PRO A 25 -13.77 14.46 8.15
CA PRO A 25 -12.66 14.48 7.19
C PRO A 25 -11.73 13.27 7.29
N ALA A 26 -11.41 12.79 8.50
CA ALA A 26 -10.55 11.62 8.68
C ALA A 26 -11.22 10.33 8.18
N VAL A 27 -12.51 10.13 8.46
CA VAL A 27 -13.28 8.98 7.94
C VAL A 27 -13.34 9.00 6.42
N ILE A 28 -13.60 10.17 5.82
CA ILE A 28 -13.60 10.34 4.36
C ILE A 28 -12.21 10.04 3.79
N ALA A 29 -11.14 10.51 4.43
CA ALA A 29 -9.77 10.22 4.00
C ALA A 29 -9.50 8.70 3.99
N VAL A 30 -9.92 7.96 5.01
CA VAL A 30 -9.79 6.49 5.05
C VAL A 30 -10.56 5.83 3.89
N ALA A 31 -11.78 6.28 3.61
CA ALA A 31 -12.57 5.76 2.49
C ALA A 31 -11.90 6.05 1.12
N VAL A 32 -11.40 7.27 0.93
CA VAL A 32 -10.65 7.66 -0.28
C VAL A 32 -9.37 6.85 -0.41
N SER A 33 -8.63 6.62 0.67
CA SER A 33 -7.44 5.77 0.69
C SER A 33 -7.74 4.32 0.32
N LEU A 34 -8.88 3.78 0.75
CA LEU A 34 -9.32 2.45 0.33
C LEU A 34 -9.57 2.38 -1.18
N ILE A 35 -10.32 3.35 -1.72
CA ILE A 35 -10.58 3.43 -3.16
C ILE A 35 -9.26 3.56 -3.93
N ALA A 36 -8.36 4.44 -3.49
CA ALA A 36 -7.05 4.62 -4.09
C ALA A 36 -6.22 3.33 -4.07
N ASN A 37 -6.25 2.57 -2.97
CA ASN A 37 -5.56 1.29 -2.85
C ASN A 37 -6.12 0.24 -3.83
N VAL A 38 -7.46 0.17 -3.98
CA VAL A 38 -8.12 -0.72 -4.95
C VAL A 38 -7.80 -0.33 -6.39
N VAL A 39 -7.88 0.97 -6.71
CA VAL A 39 -7.55 1.49 -8.05
C VAL A 39 -6.08 1.23 -8.37
N TRP A 40 -5.17 1.47 -7.43
CA TRP A 40 -3.75 1.17 -7.58
C TRP A 40 -3.51 -0.32 -7.82
N TYR A 41 -4.17 -1.19 -7.05
CA TYR A 41 -4.06 -2.64 -7.20
C TYR A 41 -4.54 -3.10 -8.59
N ASN A 42 -5.70 -2.62 -9.05
CA ASN A 42 -6.28 -2.99 -10.34
C ASN A 42 -5.57 -2.36 -11.55
N TRP A 43 -5.08 -1.13 -11.43
CA TRP A 43 -4.37 -0.47 -12.53
C TRP A 43 -3.02 -1.14 -12.78
N ARG A 44 -2.25 -1.40 -11.72
CA ARG A 44 -0.92 -2.00 -11.90
C ARG A 44 -0.99 -3.46 -12.29
N SER A 45 -2.03 -4.24 -11.93
CA SER A 45 -2.12 -5.67 -12.29
C SER A 45 -2.04 -5.95 -13.79
N ARG A 46 -2.37 -4.96 -14.63
CA ARG A 46 -2.30 -5.05 -16.09
C ARG A 46 -0.92 -4.74 -16.68
N THR A 47 -0.02 -4.13 -15.91
CA THR A 47 1.26 -3.57 -16.38
C THR A 47 2.47 -4.04 -15.58
N THR A 48 2.27 -4.89 -14.57
CA THR A 48 3.37 -5.29 -13.68
C THR A 48 4.22 -6.42 -14.27
N PRO A 49 5.56 -6.36 -14.18
CA PRO A 49 6.39 -7.52 -14.45
C PRO A 49 6.09 -8.68 -13.47
N PRO A 50 6.23 -9.94 -13.90
CA PRO A 50 5.87 -11.12 -13.10
C PRO A 50 6.47 -11.26 -11.69
N PRO A 51 7.71 -10.81 -11.38
CA PRO A 51 8.26 -10.94 -10.02
C PRO A 51 7.50 -10.12 -8.97
N GLU A 52 6.89 -9.01 -9.36
CA GLU A 52 6.10 -8.15 -8.48
C GLU A 52 4.68 -8.70 -8.22
N LEU A 53 4.17 -9.61 -9.05
CA LEU A 53 2.82 -10.18 -8.91
C LEU A 53 2.62 -10.93 -7.59
N GLY A 54 3.68 -11.50 -7.02
CA GLY A 54 3.59 -12.24 -5.76
C GLY A 54 3.78 -11.38 -4.50
N VAL A 55 4.19 -10.12 -4.62
CA VAL A 55 4.43 -9.21 -3.47
C VAL A 55 3.31 -8.18 -3.35
N ARG A 56 2.72 -7.78 -4.47
CA ARG A 56 1.60 -6.83 -4.52
C ARG A 56 0.35 -7.26 -3.76
N PRO A 57 -0.10 -8.53 -3.77
CA PRO A 57 -1.22 -8.96 -2.95
C PRO A 57 -0.96 -8.73 -1.46
N TRP A 58 0.27 -8.98 -0.99
CA TRP A 58 0.65 -8.72 0.39
C TRP A 58 0.55 -7.24 0.73
N ALA A 59 1.14 -6.35 -0.07
CA ALA A 59 1.03 -4.91 0.15
C ALA A 59 -0.42 -4.40 0.13
N PHE A 60 -1.24 -4.93 -0.78
CA PHE A 60 -2.67 -4.61 -0.84
C PHE A 60 -3.40 -5.01 0.46
N TRP A 61 -3.23 -6.26 0.91
CA TRP A 61 -3.86 -6.76 2.12
C TRP A 61 -3.36 -6.08 3.38
N THR A 62 -2.06 -5.77 3.46
CA THR A 62 -1.50 -4.95 4.55
C THR A 62 -2.23 -3.62 4.64
N ASN A 63 -2.38 -2.91 3.51
CA ASN A 63 -3.09 -1.63 3.49
C ASN A 63 -4.55 -1.78 3.90
N VAL A 64 -5.26 -2.81 3.43
CA VAL A 64 -6.65 -3.07 3.83
C VAL A 64 -6.77 -3.29 5.34
N VAL A 65 -5.90 -4.11 5.94
CA VAL A 65 -5.89 -4.36 7.38
C VAL A 65 -5.64 -3.07 8.17
N PHE A 66 -4.68 -2.25 7.74
CA PHE A 66 -4.41 -0.98 8.40
C PHE A 66 -5.53 0.05 8.21
N LEU A 67 -6.23 0.05 7.08
CA LEU A 67 -7.41 0.91 6.88
C LEU A 67 -8.55 0.53 7.82
N ILE A 68 -8.80 -0.77 8.00
CA ILE A 68 -9.76 -1.26 9.01
C ILE A 68 -9.29 -0.85 10.42
N TRP A 69 -8.00 -1.01 10.71
CA TRP A 69 -7.41 -0.59 11.98
C TRP A 69 -7.62 0.91 12.24
N TYR A 70 -7.43 1.80 11.25
CA TYR A 70 -7.68 3.24 11.42
C TYR A 70 -9.15 3.55 11.71
N LEU A 71 -10.11 2.83 11.09
CA LEU A 71 -11.52 3.00 11.42
C LEU A 71 -11.80 2.61 12.88
N VAL A 72 -11.17 1.54 13.37
CA VAL A 72 -11.28 1.13 14.78
C VAL A 72 -10.69 2.20 15.70
N LEU A 73 -9.50 2.72 15.39
CA LEU A 73 -8.88 3.79 16.18
C LEU A 73 -9.74 5.06 16.22
N LEU A 74 -10.26 5.49 15.06
CA LEU A 74 -11.16 6.64 14.98
C LEU A 74 -12.43 6.42 15.81
N ARG A 75 -13.01 5.22 15.78
CA ARG A 75 -14.20 4.88 16.57
C ARG A 75 -13.92 4.90 18.08
N GLN A 76 -12.74 4.46 18.50
CA GLN A 76 -12.34 4.42 19.91
C GLN A 76 -11.88 5.78 20.47
N GLY A 77 -11.79 6.83 19.64
CA GLY A 77 -11.41 8.16 20.09
C GLY A 77 -9.98 8.25 20.64
N VAL A 78 -9.07 7.37 20.19
CA VAL A 78 -7.67 7.37 20.63
C VAL A 78 -6.94 8.61 20.17
N SER A 79 -5.89 9.02 20.91
CA SER A 79 -5.12 10.22 20.57
C SER A 79 -4.54 10.15 19.16
N PHE A 80 -4.40 11.32 18.53
CA PHE A 80 -3.87 11.43 17.18
C PHE A 80 -2.48 10.80 17.04
N TRP A 81 -1.66 10.88 18.09
CA TRP A 81 -0.35 10.24 18.12
C TRP A 81 -0.39 8.74 17.80
N VAL A 82 -1.39 8.01 18.31
CA VAL A 82 -1.55 6.56 18.04
C VAL A 82 -1.85 6.31 16.56
N ILE A 83 -2.67 7.16 15.95
CA ILE A 83 -2.98 7.11 14.52
C ILE A 83 -1.71 7.41 13.70
N ALA A 84 -0.91 8.41 14.09
CA ALA A 84 0.33 8.75 13.40
C ALA A 84 1.37 7.61 13.47
N VAL A 85 1.56 7.01 14.64
CA VAL A 85 2.49 5.88 14.84
C VAL A 85 2.04 4.66 14.04
N SER A 86 0.75 4.34 14.05
CA SER A 86 0.23 3.22 13.25
C SER A 86 0.39 3.47 11.75
N MET A 87 0.29 4.73 11.29
CA MET A 87 0.58 5.08 9.90
C MET A 87 2.05 4.91 9.52
N ALA A 88 2.98 5.32 10.39
CA ALA A 88 4.39 5.05 10.19
C ALA A 88 4.67 3.53 10.13
N ALA A 89 4.03 2.75 11.00
CA ALA A 89 4.16 1.30 11.02
C ALA A 89 3.63 0.64 9.74
N ASN A 90 2.50 1.10 9.20
CA ASN A 90 1.97 0.62 7.92
C ASN A 90 2.98 0.82 6.79
N ILE A 91 3.51 2.04 6.66
CA ILE A 91 4.49 2.40 5.63
C ILE A 91 5.74 1.55 5.79
N ALA A 92 6.26 1.42 7.00
CA ALA A 92 7.43 0.60 7.29
C ALA A 92 7.21 -0.87 6.91
N LEU A 93 6.04 -1.44 7.19
CA LEU A 93 5.72 -2.82 6.83
C LEU A 93 5.67 -3.00 5.30
N VAL A 94 5.04 -2.07 4.59
CA VAL A 94 4.98 -2.12 3.12
C VAL A 94 6.38 -2.01 2.53
N VAL A 95 7.18 -1.06 2.99
CA VAL A 95 8.58 -0.90 2.56
C VAL A 95 9.39 -2.17 2.85
N TYR A 96 9.25 -2.74 4.05
CA TYR A 96 9.90 -3.99 4.41
C TYR A 96 9.49 -5.15 3.50
N VAL A 97 8.20 -5.31 3.22
CA VAL A 97 7.69 -6.36 2.31
C VAL A 97 8.29 -6.21 0.91
N TYR A 98 8.34 -4.98 0.38
CA TYR A 98 8.97 -4.74 -0.90
C TYR A 98 10.47 -5.03 -0.85
N TRP A 99 11.18 -4.53 0.16
CA TRP A 99 12.63 -4.66 0.23
C TRP A 99 13.10 -6.09 0.51
N ALA A 100 12.36 -6.86 1.30
CA ALA A 100 12.70 -8.25 1.61
C ALA A 100 12.33 -9.22 0.47
N TYR A 101 11.21 -8.99 -0.24
CA TYR A 101 10.69 -9.97 -1.21
C TYR A 101 10.93 -9.64 -2.68
N LEU A 102 11.16 -8.39 -3.09
CA LEU A 102 11.48 -8.06 -4.50
C LEU A 102 12.86 -8.56 -4.96
N PRO A 103 13.98 -8.24 -4.25
CA PRO A 103 15.32 -8.54 -4.77
C PRO A 103 15.57 -10.00 -5.14
N PRO A 104 15.15 -11.00 -4.33
CA PRO A 104 15.35 -12.40 -4.71
C PRO A 104 14.47 -12.84 -5.89
N ARG A 105 13.28 -12.24 -6.05
CA ARG A 105 12.34 -12.58 -7.14
C ARG A 105 12.73 -11.95 -8.47
N GLU A 106 13.25 -10.73 -8.45
CA GLU A 106 13.82 -10.07 -9.63
C GLU A 106 15.03 -10.85 -10.16
N ALA A 107 15.95 -11.25 -9.26
CA ALA A 107 17.11 -12.05 -9.63
C ALA A 107 16.74 -13.41 -10.25
N ALA A 108 15.68 -14.07 -9.74
CA ALA A 108 15.17 -15.31 -10.33
C ALA A 108 14.54 -15.05 -11.72
N TRP A 109 13.76 -13.97 -11.84
CA TRP A 109 13.11 -13.59 -13.09
C TRP A 109 14.12 -13.26 -14.20
N GLU A 110 15.21 -12.56 -13.90
CA GLU A 110 16.27 -12.28 -14.86
C GLU A 110 16.96 -13.56 -15.37
N ARG A 111 17.18 -14.54 -14.50
CA ARG A 111 17.75 -15.85 -14.89
C ARG A 111 16.81 -16.58 -15.85
N GLU A 112 15.52 -16.60 -15.56
CA GLU A 112 14.50 -17.20 -16.44
C GLU A 112 14.42 -16.49 -17.78
N ARG A 113 14.52 -15.15 -17.79
CA ARG A 113 14.51 -14.33 -19.01
C ARG A 113 15.73 -14.58 -19.89
N ARG A 114 16.91 -14.74 -19.28
CA ARG A 114 18.14 -15.16 -19.99
C ARG A 114 17.97 -16.55 -20.59
N ARG A 115 17.39 -17.51 -19.87
CA ARG A 115 17.11 -18.86 -20.40
C ARG A 115 16.18 -18.82 -21.60
N GLN A 116 15.10 -18.04 -21.54
CA GLN A 116 14.14 -17.89 -22.64
C GLN A 116 14.74 -17.25 -23.90
N ALA A 117 15.83 -16.47 -23.77
CA ALA A 117 16.54 -15.92 -24.94
C ALA A 117 17.27 -17.00 -25.76
N TYR A 118 17.64 -18.12 -25.13
CA TYR A 118 18.33 -19.24 -25.79
C TYR A 118 17.36 -20.31 -26.31
N PHE A 119 16.11 -20.34 -25.84
CA PHE A 119 15.10 -21.24 -26.38
C PHE A 119 14.55 -20.68 -27.70
N PRO A 120 14.64 -21.43 -28.83
CA PRO A 120 14.07 -20.99 -30.08
C PRO A 120 12.55 -20.82 -29.91
N LYS A 121 12.06 -19.60 -30.12
CA LYS A 121 10.62 -19.33 -30.19
C LYS A 121 10.05 -20.24 -31.29
N PRO A 122 8.99 -21.03 -31.03
CA PRO A 122 8.41 -21.90 -32.04
C PRO A 122 8.04 -21.02 -33.24
N GLY A 123 8.81 -21.18 -34.32
CA GLY A 123 8.65 -20.39 -35.52
C GLY A 123 7.20 -20.48 -35.95
N ARG A 124 6.53 -19.32 -36.09
CA ARG A 124 5.19 -19.22 -36.67
C ARG A 124 5.19 -20.08 -37.94
N LYS A 125 4.65 -21.30 -37.88
CA LYS A 125 4.44 -22.14 -39.05
C LYS A 125 3.47 -21.36 -39.92
N ARG A 126 4.04 -20.62 -40.87
CA ARG A 126 3.32 -19.84 -41.87
C ARG A 126 2.47 -20.87 -42.61
N LYS A 127 1.17 -20.88 -42.31
CA LYS A 127 0.18 -21.74 -42.93
C LYS A 127 0.18 -21.39 -44.42
N ARG A 128 0.98 -22.11 -45.20
CA ARG A 128 1.06 -22.00 -46.66
C ARG A 128 -0.25 -22.59 -47.16
N ARG A 129 -1.28 -21.75 -47.30
CA ARG A 129 -2.50 -22.11 -48.03
C ARG A 129 -2.12 -22.16 -49.51
N ARG A 130 -2.17 -23.36 -50.09
CA ARG A 130 -2.33 -23.56 -51.52
C ARG A 130 -3.74 -23.15 -51.91
#